data_AF-N4VHV6-F1
#
_entry.id   AF-N4VHV6-F1
#
_cell.length_a   1.000
_cell.length_b   1.000
_cell.length_c   1.000
_cell.angle_alpha   90.00
_cell.angle_beta   90.00
_cell.angle_gamma   90.00
#
_symmetry.space_group_name_H-M   'P 1'
#
loop_
_entity.id
_entity.type
_entity.pdbx_description
1 polymer ?
#
loop_
_entity_poly.entity_id
_entity_poly.type
_entity_poly.pdbx_seq_one_letter_code
_entity_poly.pdbx_strand_id
1 'polypeptide(L)'
;MADQNTNTDTKPTVDDSSISPTRVSERKNSLEAHLQHRPERAELVEKNILPASNAAPSLIAHQKELELHMRADTLNDKLSHRPDPQELVKEGVLKEDPRTAEDKYTEAMEEEYAKREGGA
;
A
#
# COMPACT_ATOMS: atom_id res chain seq x y z
N MET A 1 -4.89 -24.51 18.32
CA MET A 1 -4.62 -23.23 19.00
C MET A 1 -5.40 -22.15 18.27
N ALA A 2 -6.29 -21.44 18.96
CA ALA A 2 -7.08 -20.35 18.37
C ALA A 2 -6.40 -19.03 18.73
N ASP A 3 -5.93 -18.30 17.72
CA ASP A 3 -5.40 -16.96 17.87
C ASP A 3 -6.56 -15.98 18.05
N GLN A 4 -6.74 -15.50 19.28
CA GLN A 4 -7.73 -14.48 19.62
C GLN A 4 -7.18 -13.11 19.22
N ASN A 5 -7.42 -12.70 17.97
CA ASN A 5 -7.22 -11.31 17.56
C ASN A 5 -8.42 -10.46 18.06
N THR A 6 -8.30 -9.92 19.26
CA THR A 6 -9.28 -8.96 19.81
C THR A 6 -9.02 -7.58 19.21
N ASN A 7 -9.40 -7.40 17.95
CA ASN A 7 -9.41 -6.09 17.30
C ASN A 7 -10.61 -5.29 17.83
N THR A 8 -10.45 -4.62 18.97
CA THR A 8 -11.45 -3.69 19.48
C THR A 8 -11.31 -2.37 18.74
N ASP A 9 -12.24 -2.12 17.83
CA ASP A 9 -12.50 -0.83 17.18
C ASP A 9 -13.08 0.16 18.20
N THR A 10 -12.26 0.56 19.17
CA THR A 10 -12.55 1.63 20.12
C THR A 10 -11.87 2.89 19.61
N LYS A 11 -12.65 3.83 19.06
CA LYS A 11 -12.20 5.20 18.86
C LYS A 11 -11.50 5.68 20.14
N PRO A 12 -10.26 6.18 20.08
CA PRO A 12 -9.55 6.63 21.27
C PRO A 12 -10.36 7.77 21.90
N THR A 13 -10.92 7.54 23.09
CA THR A 13 -11.59 8.58 23.87
C THR A 13 -10.49 9.49 24.42
N VAL A 14 -10.28 10.62 23.74
CA VAL A 14 -9.32 11.66 24.15
C VAL A 14 -9.73 12.17 25.53
N ASP A 15 -8.78 12.21 26.45
CA ASP A 15 -8.99 12.76 27.80
C ASP A 15 -8.98 14.29 27.73
N ASP A 16 -10.17 14.89 27.72
CA ASP A 16 -10.37 16.35 27.72
C ASP A 16 -10.30 16.98 29.13
N SER A 17 -9.87 16.25 30.16
CA SER A 17 -9.76 16.81 31.51
C SER A 17 -8.74 17.97 31.57
N SER A 18 -9.11 19.05 32.29
CA SER A 18 -8.29 20.26 32.40
C SER A 18 -6.88 19.95 32.93
N ILE A 19 -5.86 20.58 32.33
CA ILE A 19 -4.46 20.47 32.76
C ILE A 19 -4.17 21.05 34.15
N SER A 20 -5.18 21.57 34.83
CA SER A 20 -5.10 22.13 36.18
C SER A 20 -4.54 21.12 37.20
N PRO A 21 -3.79 21.59 38.21
CA PRO A 21 -3.13 20.72 39.21
C PRO A 21 -4.14 19.96 40.10
N THR A 22 -5.38 20.43 40.20
CA THR A 22 -6.44 19.80 41.01
C THR A 22 -6.93 18.45 40.44
N ARG A 23 -6.76 18.21 39.13
CA ARG A 23 -7.25 17.02 38.42
C ARG A 23 -6.15 16.02 38.05
N VAL A 24 -5.00 16.09 38.72
CA VAL A 24 -3.84 15.21 38.42
C VAL A 24 -4.17 13.73 38.61
N SER A 25 -5.07 13.37 39.54
CA SER A 25 -5.44 11.97 39.75
C SER A 25 -6.22 11.35 38.59
N GLU A 26 -7.17 12.09 38.01
CA GLU A 26 -8.00 11.60 36.88
C GLU A 26 -7.11 11.37 35.63
N ARG A 27 -6.20 12.30 35.35
CA ARG A 27 -5.23 12.18 34.25
C ARG A 27 -4.24 11.03 34.44
N LYS A 28 -3.81 10.76 35.68
CA LYS A 28 -2.95 9.61 35.99
C LYS A 28 -3.63 8.29 35.62
N ASN A 29 -4.90 8.15 36.00
CA ASN A 29 -5.69 6.94 35.70
C ASN A 29 -5.87 6.76 34.18
N SER A 30 -6.18 7.84 33.46
CA SER A 30 -6.30 7.82 32.00
C SER A 30 -4.99 7.42 31.32
N LEU A 31 -3.86 8.02 31.72
CA LEU A 31 -2.54 7.68 31.17
C LEU A 31 -2.17 6.21 31.42
N GLU A 32 -2.43 5.71 32.63
CA GLU A 32 -2.18 4.32 32.99
C GLU A 32 -2.94 3.35 32.09
N ALA A 33 -4.23 3.61 31.82
CA ALA A 33 -5.02 2.79 30.91
C ALA A 33 -4.46 2.80 29.47
N HIS A 34 -3.99 3.95 28.97
CA HIS A 34 -3.39 4.05 27.63
C HIS A 34 -2.02 3.37 27.54
N LEU A 35 -1.23 3.38 28.63
CA LEU A 35 0.06 2.68 28.67
C LEU A 35 -0.12 1.15 28.70
N GLN A 36 -1.17 0.66 29.36
CA GLN A 36 -1.50 -0.78 29.39
C GLN A 36 -1.92 -1.32 28.01
N HIS A 37 -2.61 -0.51 27.20
CA HIS A 37 -3.07 -0.90 25.86
C HIS A 37 -2.18 -0.35 24.74
N ARG A 38 -0.95 0.05 25.07
CA ARG A 38 -0.03 0.65 24.12
C ARG A 38 0.39 -0.40 23.07
N PRO A 39 0.20 -0.13 21.76
CA PRO A 39 0.67 -1.02 20.71
C PRO A 39 2.19 -1.19 20.70
N GLU A 40 2.63 -2.39 20.33
CA GLU A 40 4.06 -2.68 20.14
C GLU A 40 4.63 -1.92 18.95
N ARG A 41 5.94 -1.67 18.97
CA ARG A 41 6.62 -0.96 17.86
C ARG A 41 6.42 -1.67 16.52
N ALA A 42 6.42 -3.01 16.52
CA ALA A 42 6.26 -3.81 15.32
C ALA A 42 4.92 -3.55 14.63
N GLU A 43 3.82 -3.49 15.40
CA GLU A 43 2.48 -3.19 14.87
C GLU A 43 2.40 -1.80 14.25
N LEU A 44 3.06 -0.81 14.88
CA LEU A 44 3.10 0.56 14.35
C LEU A 44 3.89 0.64 13.03
N VAL A 45 4.93 -0.19 12.87
CA VAL A 45 5.69 -0.29 11.63
C VAL A 45 4.87 -0.98 10.54
N GLU A 46 4.18 -2.08 10.86
CA GLU A 46 3.30 -2.80 9.93
C GLU A 46 2.16 -1.90 9.43
N LYS A 47 1.56 -1.11 10.32
CA LYS A 47 0.53 -0.12 9.99
C LYS A 47 1.09 1.13 9.28
N ASN A 48 2.37 1.16 8.94
CA ASN A 48 3.07 2.28 8.30
C ASN A 48 2.97 3.62 9.07
N ILE A 49 2.81 3.56 10.39
CA ILE A 49 2.80 4.73 11.28
C ILE A 49 4.24 5.11 11.65
N LEU A 50 5.04 4.11 12.06
CA LEU A 50 6.45 4.28 12.34
C LEU A 50 7.32 3.77 11.19
N PRO A 51 8.46 4.43 10.91
CA PRO A 51 9.41 3.94 9.93
C PRO A 51 10.10 2.65 10.42
N ALA A 52 10.27 1.69 9.52
CA ALA A 52 10.99 0.42 9.75
C ALA A 52 12.53 0.60 9.81
N SER A 53 13.01 1.69 10.40
CA SER A 53 14.44 2.02 10.44
C SER A 53 14.97 2.10 11.86
N ASN A 54 16.24 1.72 12.02
CA ASN A 54 17.03 1.89 13.25
C ASN A 54 17.92 3.14 13.20
N ALA A 55 17.80 3.95 12.15
CA ALA A 55 18.53 5.21 12.04
C ALA A 55 18.07 6.23 13.09
N ALA A 56 18.94 7.19 13.41
CA ALA A 56 18.59 8.29 14.30
C ALA A 56 17.39 9.08 13.74
N PRO A 57 16.47 9.59 14.60
CA PRO A 57 15.25 10.28 14.14
C PRO A 57 15.49 11.42 13.16
N SER A 58 16.60 12.15 13.30
CA SER A 58 16.99 13.24 12.42
C SER A 58 17.39 12.80 11.01
N LEU A 59 17.78 11.54 10.81
CA LEU A 59 18.27 11.01 9.53
C LEU A 59 17.22 10.22 8.75
N ILE A 60 16.11 9.84 9.39
CA ILE A 60 15.07 8.99 8.78
C ILE A 60 14.50 9.65 7.51
N ALA A 61 14.31 10.96 7.52
CA ALA A 61 13.80 11.71 6.37
C ALA A 61 14.72 11.55 5.14
N HIS A 62 16.01 11.81 5.32
CA HIS A 62 17.00 11.67 4.25
C HIS A 62 17.20 10.22 3.81
N GLN A 63 17.13 9.27 4.74
CA GLN A 63 17.18 7.84 4.40
C GLN A 63 16.02 7.46 3.48
N LYS A 64 14.79 7.89 3.80
CA LYS A 64 13.59 7.60 3.00
C LYS A 64 13.67 8.24 1.62
N GLU A 65 14.16 9.47 1.54
CA GLU A 65 14.37 10.18 0.27
C GLU A 65 15.36 9.42 -0.62
N LEU A 66 16.52 9.04 -0.08
CA LEU A 66 17.50 8.24 -0.81
C LEU A 66 16.92 6.90 -1.28
N GLU A 67 16.22 6.19 -0.40
CA GLU A 67 15.60 4.90 -0.71
C GLU A 67 14.56 5.03 -1.83
N LEU A 68 13.80 6.11 -1.85
CA LEU A 68 12.85 6.41 -2.93
C LEU A 68 13.57 6.63 -4.26
N HIS A 69 14.62 7.44 -4.29
CA HIS A 69 15.41 7.69 -5.50
C HIS A 69 16.06 6.39 -6.02
N MET A 70 16.68 5.61 -5.15
CA MET A 70 17.27 4.32 -5.53
C MET A 70 16.24 3.37 -6.14
N ARG A 71 15.02 3.31 -5.56
CA ARG A 71 13.92 2.50 -6.12
C ARG A 71 13.44 3.04 -7.46
N ALA A 72 13.31 4.35 -7.60
CA ALA A 72 12.91 4.98 -8.86
C ALA A 72 13.92 4.69 -9.98
N ASP A 73 15.22 4.84 -9.70
CA ASP A 73 16.28 4.56 -10.67
C ASP A 73 16.29 3.08 -11.08
N THR A 74 16.18 2.17 -10.10
CA THR A 74 16.10 0.72 -10.35
C THR A 74 14.87 0.35 -11.18
N LEU A 75 13.73 0.99 -10.90
CA LEU A 75 12.51 0.77 -11.66
C LEU A 75 12.66 1.30 -13.10
N ASN A 76 13.23 2.49 -13.26
CA ASN A 76 13.43 3.10 -14.57
C ASN A 76 14.33 2.24 -15.48
N ASP A 77 15.42 1.70 -14.93
CA ASP A 77 16.32 0.78 -15.65
C ASP A 77 15.61 -0.52 -16.08
N LYS A 78 14.75 -1.08 -15.22
CA LYS A 78 13.95 -2.27 -15.58
C LYS A 78 12.88 -1.96 -16.63
N LEU A 79 12.32 -0.75 -16.61
CA LEU A 79 11.33 -0.33 -17.59
C LEU A 79 11.98 -0.03 -18.95
N SER A 80 13.19 0.50 -18.99
CA SER A 80 13.91 0.74 -20.26
C SER A 80 14.29 -0.55 -20.99
N HIS A 81 14.52 -1.63 -20.24
CA HIS A 81 14.81 -2.96 -20.78
C HIS A 81 13.58 -3.88 -20.77
N ARG A 82 12.37 -3.32 -20.74
CA ARG A 82 11.15 -4.12 -20.72
C ARG A 82 10.99 -4.88 -22.05
N PRO A 83 10.92 -6.23 -22.03
CA PRO A 83 10.79 -7.04 -23.24
C PRO A 83 9.43 -6.82 -23.91
N ASP A 84 9.42 -7.00 -25.23
CA ASP A 84 8.20 -6.86 -26.01
C ASP A 84 7.25 -8.05 -25.78
N PRO A 85 5.92 -7.85 -25.87
CA PRO A 85 4.95 -8.94 -25.67
C PRO A 85 5.19 -10.15 -26.58
N GLN A 86 5.68 -9.92 -27.80
CA GLN A 86 5.99 -10.98 -28.77
C GLN A 86 7.18 -11.84 -28.31
N GLU A 87 8.18 -11.23 -27.69
CA GLU A 87 9.32 -11.96 -27.11
C GLU A 87 8.86 -12.83 -25.95
N LEU A 88 8.00 -12.29 -25.07
CA LEU A 88 7.43 -13.03 -23.95
C LEU A 88 6.59 -14.24 -24.40
N VAL A 89 5.89 -14.13 -25.53
CA VAL A 89 5.16 -15.26 -26.15
C VAL A 89 6.12 -16.33 -26.64
N LYS A 90 7.18 -15.93 -27.35
CA LYS A 90 8.21 -16.84 -27.87
C LYS A 90 8.91 -17.60 -26.74
N GLU A 91 9.16 -16.95 -25.62
CA GLU A 91 9.76 -17.55 -24.42
C GLU A 91 8.78 -18.40 -23.60
N GLY A 92 7.50 -18.43 -23.98
CA GLY A 92 6.46 -19.21 -23.31
C GLY A 92 6.01 -18.61 -21.96
N VAL A 93 6.43 -17.38 -21.64
CA VAL A 93 6.02 -16.65 -20.43
C VAL A 93 4.61 -16.09 -20.59
N LEU A 94 4.32 -15.51 -21.76
CA LEU A 94 3.00 -15.00 -22.11
C LEU A 94 2.30 -16.00 -23.04
N LYS A 95 1.05 -16.35 -22.75
CA LYS A 95 0.25 -17.16 -23.68
C LYS A 95 -0.25 -16.27 -24.80
N GLU A 96 -0.28 -16.79 -26.03
CA GLU A 96 -0.99 -16.10 -27.10
C GLU A 96 -2.46 -15.93 -26.72
N ASP A 97 -3.05 -14.83 -27.21
CA ASP A 97 -4.47 -14.54 -27.05
C ASP A 97 -5.28 -15.77 -27.48
N PRO A 98 -6.05 -16.39 -26.57
CA PRO A 98 -6.75 -17.66 -26.79
C PRO A 98 -7.87 -17.55 -27.82
N ARG A 99 -8.21 -16.33 -28.27
CA ARG A 99 -9.19 -16.08 -29.32
C ARG A 99 -8.69 -16.63 -30.65
N THR A 100 -9.55 -17.39 -31.34
CA THR A 100 -9.22 -17.94 -32.65
C THR A 100 -9.04 -16.81 -33.68
N ALA A 101 -8.39 -17.10 -34.80
CA ALA A 101 -8.25 -16.13 -35.88
C ALA A 101 -9.63 -15.65 -36.40
N GLU A 102 -10.64 -16.52 -36.35
CA GLU A 102 -12.03 -16.23 -36.69
C GLU A 102 -12.63 -15.18 -35.72
N ASP A 103 -12.47 -15.38 -34.41
CA ASP A 103 -13.00 -14.47 -33.38
C ASP A 103 -12.37 -13.07 -33.47
N LYS A 104 -11.07 -13.01 -33.79
CA LYS A 104 -10.35 -11.74 -34.02
C LYS A 104 -10.86 -11.04 -35.28
N TYR A 105 -11.20 -11.79 -36.32
CA TYR A 105 -11.75 -11.24 -37.56
C TYR A 105 -13.18 -10.71 -37.36
N THR A 106 -14.03 -11.44 -36.63
CA THR A 106 -15.41 -11.03 -36.35
C THR A 106 -15.45 -9.74 -35.52
N GLU A 107 -14.61 -9.63 -34.49
CA GLU A 107 -14.52 -8.43 -33.66
C GLU A 107 -14.01 -7.22 -34.46
N ALA A 108 -13.00 -7.41 -35.32
CA ALA A 108 -12.51 -6.34 -36.19
C ALA A 108 -13.57 -5.87 -37.21
N MET A 109 -14.40 -6.78 -37.72
CA MET A 109 -15.55 -6.44 -38.57
C MET A 109 -16.62 -5.67 -37.79
N GLU A 110 -16.93 -6.11 -36.57
CA GLU A 110 -17.89 -5.44 -35.67
C GLU A 110 -17.41 -4.04 -35.26
N GLU A 111 -16.12 -3.86 -34.98
CA GLU A 111 -15.51 -2.55 -34.69
C GLU A 111 -15.59 -1.59 -35.89
N GLU A 112 -15.30 -2.05 -37.11
CA GLU A 112 -15.47 -1.24 -38.33
C GLU A 112 -16.92 -0.80 -38.51
N TYR A 113 -17.87 -1.70 -38.25
CA TYR A 113 -19.31 -1.42 -38.32
C TYR A 113 -19.73 -0.40 -37.24
N ALA A 114 -19.29 -0.59 -36.00
CA ALA A 114 -19.57 0.33 -34.89
C ALA A 114 -18.96 1.72 -35.13
N LYS A 115 -17.77 1.80 -35.72
CA LYS A 115 -17.10 3.06 -36.04
C LYS A 115 -17.77 3.83 -37.18
N ARG A 116 -18.46 3.12 -38.08
CA ARG A 116 -19.24 3.69 -39.18
C ARG A 116 -20.65 4.12 -38.74
N GLU A 117 -21.28 3.38 -37.83
CA GLU A 117 -22.65 3.65 -37.36
C GLU A 117 -22.74 4.61 -36.16
N GLY A 118 -21.62 4.95 -35.52
CA GLY A 118 -21.53 6.05 -34.55
C GLY A 118 -21.88 5.64 -33.11
N GLY A 119 -20.94 5.91 -32.20
CA GLY A 119 -21.21 5.93 -30.76
C GLY A 119 -22.25 7.00 -30.42
N ALA A 120 -23.24 6.60 -29.62
CA ALA A 120 -24.03 7.51 -28.79
C ALA A 120 -23.39 7.58 -27.39
#